data_AF-A0A0A9WRZ7-F1
#
_entry.id   AF-A0A0A9WRZ7-F1
#
_cell.length_a   1.000
_cell.length_b   1.000
_cell.length_c   1.000
_cell.angle_alpha   90.00
_cell.angle_beta   90.00
_cell.angle_gamma   90.00
#
_symmetry.space_group_name_H-M   'P 1'
#
loop_
_entity.id
_entity.type
_entity.pdbx_description
1 polymer ?
#
loop_
_entity_poly.entity_id
_entity_poly.type
_entity_poly.pdbx_seq_one_letter_code
_entity_poly.pdbx_strand_id
1 'polypeptide(L)'
;LLFTYSFQYHLLHFTSNKWFFFSFANRQKRRFAPLNISRGPNDFPATLKMFLQLLFVAAALAASGTGQRITTIQLDGVQYFISRMNPYSPELNYFLAYQYCRSIGLQLASFETKEKSDSIMQYLINAGYNKYDFWTSGNRLGTDMLIWMSTGLPFNATFDYMKKNPGEEMPVARQLGAVEQRKDSGASSGCVLLRAPDLQWDINDCTDIKDFICEQTRCYYYNYGSIPVSSAQG
;
A
#
# COMPACT_ATOMS: atom_id res chain seq x y z
N LEU A 1 -2.90 33.76 -34.69
CA LEU A 1 -4.25 33.86 -34.07
C LEU A 1 -4.45 32.63 -33.21
N LEU A 2 -4.28 32.79 -31.90
CA LEU A 2 -4.47 31.75 -30.89
C LEU A 2 -5.96 31.45 -30.74
N PHE A 3 -6.35 30.18 -30.76
CA PHE A 3 -7.65 29.75 -30.23
C PHE A 3 -7.41 28.75 -29.10
N THR A 4 -7.64 29.24 -27.89
CA THR A 4 -7.76 28.51 -26.64
C THR A 4 -9.03 27.66 -26.65
N TYR A 5 -8.96 26.38 -26.30
CA TYR A 5 -10.13 25.60 -25.91
C TYR A 5 -10.04 25.24 -24.42
N SER A 6 -10.88 25.89 -23.62
CA SER A 6 -11.17 25.50 -22.23
C SER A 6 -12.04 24.25 -22.23
N PHE A 7 -11.61 23.21 -21.53
CA PHE A 7 -12.48 22.09 -21.13
C PHE A 7 -12.95 22.31 -19.70
N GLN A 8 -14.24 22.65 -19.55
CA GLN A 8 -14.94 22.71 -18.28
C GLN A 8 -15.41 21.28 -17.92
N TYR A 9 -14.83 20.67 -16.89
CA TYR A 9 -15.31 19.40 -16.33
C TYR A 9 -16.36 19.69 -15.26
N HIS A 10 -17.61 19.25 -15.46
CA HIS A 10 -18.59 19.15 -14.38
C HIS A 10 -18.92 17.69 -14.07
N LEU A 11 -18.81 17.39 -12.77
CA LEU A 11 -19.14 16.17 -12.05
C LEU A 11 -20.35 15.39 -12.60
N LEU A 12 -20.15 14.10 -12.85
CA LEU A 12 -21.25 13.14 -13.03
C LEU A 12 -21.49 12.38 -11.73
N HIS A 13 -22.66 12.62 -11.15
CA HIS A 13 -23.23 11.88 -10.03
C HIS A 13 -23.80 10.55 -10.55
N PHE A 14 -23.48 9.45 -9.87
CA PHE A 14 -23.70 8.07 -10.33
C PHE A 14 -25.00 7.52 -9.72
N THR A 15 -26.05 7.28 -10.53
CA THR A 15 -27.18 6.43 -10.11
C THR A 15 -27.74 5.62 -11.28
N SER A 16 -27.68 4.29 -11.13
CA SER A 16 -28.57 3.26 -11.67
C SER A 16 -28.93 3.26 -13.17
N ASN A 17 -28.27 2.37 -13.92
CA ASN A 17 -28.79 1.58 -15.05
C ASN A 17 -29.91 2.21 -15.90
N LYS A 18 -29.54 3.11 -16.84
CA LYS A 18 -30.16 3.29 -18.17
C LYS A 18 -29.39 4.37 -18.95
N TRP A 19 -28.83 4.01 -20.11
CA TRP A 19 -28.29 4.98 -21.06
C TRP A 19 -29.44 5.58 -21.86
N PHE A 20 -29.81 6.84 -21.59
CA PHE A 20 -30.70 7.62 -22.45
C PHE A 20 -29.87 8.46 -23.42
N PHE A 21 -29.90 8.11 -24.70
CA PHE A 21 -29.47 9.02 -25.77
C PHE A 21 -30.66 9.86 -26.20
N PHE A 22 -30.73 11.13 -25.78
CA PHE A 22 -31.58 12.12 -26.42
C PHE A 22 -30.80 12.77 -27.56
N SER A 23 -31.06 12.34 -28.79
CA SER A 23 -30.66 13.08 -30.00
C SER A 23 -31.85 13.89 -30.50
N PHE A 24 -31.83 15.20 -30.22
CA PHE A 24 -32.70 16.15 -30.93
C PHE A 24 -32.09 16.42 -32.31
N ALA A 25 -32.43 15.58 -33.29
CA ALA A 25 -32.12 15.84 -34.69
C ALA A 25 -33.29 16.58 -35.35
N ASN A 26 -33.04 17.85 -35.66
CA ASN A 26 -33.96 18.77 -36.31
C ASN A 26 -34.38 18.23 -37.70
N ARG A 27 -35.68 18.32 -37.98
CA ARG A 27 -36.38 17.76 -39.14
C ARG A 27 -36.03 18.57 -40.40
N GLN A 28 -35.17 18.04 -41.26
CA GLN A 28 -35.04 18.50 -42.64
C GLN A 28 -35.16 17.32 -43.60
N LYS A 29 -36.33 17.22 -44.23
CA LYS A 29 -36.64 16.31 -45.35
C LYS A 29 -35.66 16.62 -46.49
N ARG A 30 -34.64 15.78 -46.68
CA ARG A 30 -33.91 15.70 -47.96
C ARG A 30 -34.19 14.34 -48.58
N ARG A 31 -34.66 14.39 -49.82
CA ARG A 31 -34.98 13.24 -50.68
C ARG A 31 -33.66 12.51 -50.97
N PHE A 32 -33.45 11.33 -50.40
CA PHE A 32 -32.28 10.50 -50.69
C PHE A 32 -32.47 9.78 -52.02
N ALA A 33 -31.64 10.08 -53.01
CA ALA A 33 -31.38 9.17 -54.11
C ALA A 33 -30.42 8.07 -53.61
N PRO A 34 -30.57 6.80 -54.02
CA PRO A 34 -29.65 5.76 -53.61
C PRO A 34 -28.29 5.97 -54.28
N LEU A 35 -27.29 6.36 -53.48
CA LEU A 35 -25.88 6.27 -53.86
C LEU A 35 -25.45 4.81 -53.71
N ASN A 36 -25.37 4.11 -54.82
CA ASN A 36 -24.85 2.75 -54.88
C ASN A 36 -23.33 2.81 -54.69
N ILE A 37 -22.85 2.67 -53.45
CA ILE A 37 -21.42 2.56 -53.14
C ILE A 37 -21.09 1.08 -52.95
N SER A 38 -20.77 0.41 -54.05
CA SER A 38 -20.02 -0.84 -54.01
C SER A 38 -18.53 -0.50 -53.91
N ARG A 39 -18.03 -0.18 -52.72
CA ARG A 39 -16.58 -0.16 -52.46
C ARG A 39 -16.20 -1.39 -51.65
N GLY A 40 -15.43 -2.27 -52.30
CA GLY A 40 -14.88 -3.46 -51.67
C GLY A 40 -13.82 -3.11 -50.61
N PRO A 41 -13.47 -4.04 -49.73
CA PRO A 41 -12.59 -3.80 -48.57
C PRO A 41 -11.13 -3.43 -48.91
N ASN A 42 -10.76 -3.35 -50.19
CA ASN A 42 -9.38 -3.34 -50.64
C ASN A 42 -8.87 -1.99 -51.16
N ASP A 43 -9.71 -0.97 -51.32
CA ASP A 43 -9.34 0.30 -51.97
C ASP A 43 -8.93 1.43 -50.99
N PHE A 44 -8.31 1.06 -49.86
CA PHE A 44 -7.70 2.07 -48.98
C PHE A 44 -6.24 2.30 -49.37
N PRO A 45 -5.82 3.55 -49.67
CA PRO A 45 -4.44 3.85 -50.06
C PRO A 45 -3.48 3.42 -48.94
N ALA A 46 -2.38 2.76 -49.32
CA ALA A 46 -1.42 2.16 -48.38
C ALA A 46 -0.89 3.15 -47.34
N THR A 47 -0.81 4.43 -47.70
CA THR A 47 -0.43 5.53 -46.80
C THR A 47 -1.42 5.69 -45.64
N LEU A 48 -2.73 5.64 -45.90
CA LEU A 48 -3.75 5.77 -44.85
C LEU A 48 -3.75 4.56 -43.91
N LYS A 49 -3.54 3.34 -44.42
CA LYS A 49 -3.37 2.13 -43.60
C LYS A 49 -2.15 2.25 -42.68
N MET A 50 -1.03 2.74 -43.19
CA MET A 50 0.19 2.97 -42.42
C MET A 50 -0.01 4.03 -41.33
N PHE A 51 -0.68 5.14 -41.64
CA PHE A 51 -1.00 6.17 -40.64
C PHE A 51 -1.94 5.66 -39.54
N LEU A 52 -2.96 4.89 -39.90
CA LEU A 52 -3.86 4.26 -38.92
C LEU A 52 -3.12 3.26 -38.03
N GLN A 53 -2.21 2.46 -38.59
CA GLN A 53 -1.38 1.54 -37.81
C GLN A 53 -0.44 2.27 -36.86
N LEU A 54 0.22 3.34 -37.31
CA LEU A 54 1.08 4.17 -36.46
C LEU A 54 0.28 4.86 -35.34
N LEU A 55 -0.93 5.35 -35.64
CA LEU A 55 -1.84 5.90 -34.62
C LEU A 55 -2.29 4.84 -33.62
N PHE A 56 -2.59 3.62 -34.07
CA PHE A 56 -2.95 2.51 -33.19
C PHE A 56 -1.79 2.10 -32.27
N VAL A 57 -0.57 2.03 -32.80
CA VAL A 57 0.65 1.72 -32.04
C VAL A 57 0.96 2.84 -31.04
N ALA A 58 0.86 4.10 -31.45
CA ALA A 58 1.04 5.25 -30.55
C ALA A 58 -0.02 5.30 -29.44
N ALA A 59 -1.28 4.98 -29.75
CA ALA A 59 -2.35 4.89 -28.75
C ALA A 59 -2.13 3.72 -27.77
N ALA A 60 -1.66 2.56 -28.24
CA ALA A 60 -1.32 1.42 -27.40
C ALA A 60 -0.14 1.71 -26.45
N LEU A 61 0.89 2.41 -26.95
CA LEU A 61 2.01 2.90 -26.13
C LEU A 61 1.55 3.93 -25.09
N ALA A 62 0.65 4.85 -25.45
CA ALA A 62 0.10 5.83 -24.51
C ALA A 62 -0.80 5.21 -23.41
N ALA A 63 -1.49 4.10 -23.72
CA ALA A 63 -2.32 3.37 -22.75
C ALA A 63 -1.51 2.57 -21.72
N SER A 64 -0.20 2.37 -21.95
CA SER A 64 0.68 1.58 -21.08
C SER A 64 1.27 2.39 -19.91
N GLY A 65 0.94 3.69 -19.82
CA GLY A 65 1.58 4.65 -18.91
C GLY A 65 0.93 4.84 -17.54
N THR A 66 -0.07 4.07 -17.14
CA THR A 66 -0.55 4.12 -15.75
C THR A 66 0.42 3.33 -14.88
N GLY A 67 1.47 3.99 -14.38
CA GLY A 67 2.35 3.40 -13.37
C GLY A 67 1.52 2.79 -12.23
N GLN A 68 1.95 1.63 -11.71
CA GLN A 68 1.27 0.97 -10.59
C GLN A 68 1.11 1.95 -9.44
N ARG A 69 -0.12 2.41 -9.20
CA ARG A 69 -0.42 3.33 -8.11
C ARG A 69 -0.57 2.52 -6.83
N ILE A 70 0.30 2.77 -5.86
CA ILE A 70 0.20 2.20 -4.53
C ILE A 70 -0.99 2.86 -3.82
N THR A 71 -1.98 2.06 -3.43
CA THR A 71 -3.12 2.54 -2.64
C THR A 71 -2.73 2.58 -1.18
N THR A 72 -2.96 3.73 -0.54
CA THR A 72 -2.73 3.95 0.89
C THR A 72 -3.98 4.52 1.53
N ILE A 73 -4.18 4.26 2.82
CA ILE A 73 -5.21 4.92 3.64
C ILE A 73 -4.56 5.96 4.55
N GLN A 74 -5.35 6.89 5.07
CA GLN A 74 -4.92 7.80 6.14
C GLN A 74 -5.80 7.60 7.36
N LEU A 75 -5.19 7.36 8.52
CA LEU A 75 -5.84 7.26 9.82
C LEU A 75 -5.07 8.16 10.79
N ASP A 76 -5.77 9.04 11.49
CA ASP A 76 -5.19 9.97 12.48
C ASP A 76 -3.98 10.78 11.97
N GLY A 77 -4.00 11.17 10.69
CA GLY A 77 -2.92 11.92 10.04
C GLY A 77 -1.70 11.08 9.65
N VAL A 78 -1.73 9.76 9.85
CA VAL A 78 -0.68 8.82 9.43
C VAL A 78 -1.15 8.05 8.20
N GLN A 79 -0.29 7.97 7.19
CA GLN A 79 -0.55 7.16 6.00
C GLN A 79 -0.17 5.69 6.24
N TYR A 80 -1.04 4.76 5.85
CA TYR A 80 -0.79 3.32 5.91
C TYR A 80 -0.92 2.65 4.56
N PHE A 81 -0.10 1.64 4.34
CA PHE A 81 -0.20 0.69 3.24
C PHE A 81 -0.48 -0.69 3.83
N ILE A 82 -1.52 -1.36 3.33
CA ILE A 82 -1.90 -2.71 3.76
C ILE A 82 -1.79 -3.61 2.54
N SER A 83 -0.94 -4.65 2.62
CA SER A 83 -0.62 -5.53 1.48
C SER A 83 -1.88 -6.04 0.76
N ARG A 84 -2.90 -6.47 1.52
CA ARG A 84 -4.18 -6.98 0.98
C ARG A 84 -5.00 -5.99 0.15
N MET A 85 -4.74 -4.69 0.25
CA MET A 85 -5.46 -3.69 -0.56
C MET A 85 -4.99 -3.64 -2.00
N ASN A 86 -3.79 -4.16 -2.27
CA ASN A 86 -3.18 -4.08 -3.58
C ASN A 86 -3.02 -5.50 -4.15
N PRO A 87 -3.70 -5.83 -5.27
CA PRO A 87 -3.74 -7.18 -5.81
C PRO A 87 -2.38 -7.74 -6.25
N TYR A 88 -1.36 -6.88 -6.39
CA TYR A 88 -0.01 -7.27 -6.80
C TYR A 88 0.95 -7.43 -5.63
N SER A 89 0.50 -7.18 -4.40
CA SER A 89 1.38 -7.29 -3.23
C SER A 89 1.48 -8.75 -2.79
N PRO A 90 2.69 -9.33 -2.78
CA PRO A 90 2.88 -10.68 -2.27
C PRO A 90 2.76 -10.70 -0.75
N GLU A 91 2.42 -11.86 -0.20
CA GLU A 91 2.69 -12.16 1.20
C GLU A 91 4.21 -12.38 1.36
N LEU A 92 4.77 -11.90 2.46
CA LEU A 92 6.21 -11.89 2.69
C LEU A 92 6.53 -12.37 4.11
N ASN A 93 7.74 -12.88 4.30
CA ASN A 93 8.26 -13.06 5.66
C ASN A 93 8.54 -11.71 6.32
N TYR A 94 8.75 -11.70 7.64
CA TYR A 94 8.92 -10.47 8.42
C TYR A 94 10.04 -9.56 7.86
N PHE A 95 11.19 -10.17 7.52
CA PHE A 95 12.36 -9.42 7.05
C PHE A 95 12.12 -8.82 5.66
N LEU A 96 11.50 -9.57 4.75
CA LEU A 96 11.16 -9.09 3.41
C LEU A 96 10.05 -8.04 3.46
N ALA A 97 9.05 -8.20 4.33
CA ALA A 97 8.02 -7.19 4.57
C ALA A 97 8.64 -5.87 5.06
N TYR A 98 9.61 -5.95 5.98
CA TYR A 98 10.36 -4.77 6.43
C TYR A 98 11.09 -4.07 5.29
N GLN A 99 11.81 -4.81 4.45
CA GLN A 99 12.51 -4.24 3.28
C GLN A 99 11.53 -3.67 2.25
N TYR A 100 10.39 -4.32 2.03
CA TYR A 100 9.37 -3.85 1.10
C TYR A 100 8.83 -2.49 1.54
N CYS A 101 8.43 -2.34 2.80
CA CYS A 101 7.95 -1.05 3.32
C CYS A 101 8.98 0.06 3.09
N ARG A 102 10.27 -0.22 3.35
CA ARG A 102 11.36 0.75 3.13
C ARG A 102 11.55 1.11 1.66
N SER A 103 11.36 0.16 0.75
CA SER A 103 11.49 0.40 -0.69
C SER A 103 10.46 1.40 -1.24
N ILE A 104 9.31 1.53 -0.57
CA ILE A 104 8.23 2.46 -0.93
C ILE A 104 8.19 3.71 -0.05
N GLY A 105 9.27 3.99 0.71
CA GLY A 105 9.36 5.17 1.57
C GLY A 105 8.49 5.11 2.83
N LEU A 106 8.10 3.91 3.25
CA LEU A 106 7.35 3.63 4.46
C LEU A 106 8.19 2.75 5.41
N GLN A 107 7.62 2.38 6.56
CA GLN A 107 8.22 1.43 7.50
C GLN A 107 7.16 0.43 7.98
N LEU A 108 7.54 -0.72 8.53
CA LEU A 108 6.54 -1.61 9.14
C LEU A 108 5.80 -0.87 10.27
N ALA A 109 4.49 -1.10 10.40
CA ALA A 109 3.64 -0.35 11.32
C ALA A 109 4.05 -0.54 12.79
N SER A 110 4.03 0.53 13.57
CA SER A 110 4.33 0.52 15.00
C SER A 110 3.11 1.02 15.79
N PHE A 111 2.72 0.32 16.85
CA PHE A 111 1.54 0.68 17.64
C PHE A 111 1.94 1.18 19.02
N GLU A 112 2.41 2.42 19.06
CA GLU A 112 2.92 3.08 20.26
C GLU A 112 1.83 3.56 21.22
N THR A 113 0.62 3.81 20.70
CA THR A 113 -0.53 4.29 21.49
C THR A 113 -1.73 3.37 21.30
N LYS A 114 -2.60 3.34 22.31
CA LYS A 114 -3.82 2.54 22.30
C LYS A 114 -4.72 2.96 21.14
N GLU A 115 -4.87 4.27 20.95
CA GLU A 115 -5.72 4.88 19.93
C GLU A 115 -5.26 4.47 18.53
N LYS A 116 -3.95 4.47 18.29
CA LYS A 116 -3.37 4.06 17.02
C LYS A 116 -3.64 2.57 16.74
N SER A 117 -3.47 1.71 17.73
CA SER A 117 -3.81 0.28 17.64
C SER A 117 -5.30 0.07 17.35
N ASP A 118 -6.18 0.73 18.10
CA ASP A 118 -7.62 0.59 17.95
C ASP A 118 -8.08 1.08 16.57
N SER A 119 -7.54 2.22 16.09
CA SER A 119 -7.90 2.78 14.77
C SER A 119 -7.64 1.81 13.63
N ILE A 120 -6.48 1.14 13.60
CA ILE A 120 -6.10 0.22 12.53
C ILE A 120 -6.87 -1.10 12.64
N MET A 121 -7.05 -1.64 13.85
CA MET A 121 -7.80 -2.89 14.06
C MET A 121 -9.27 -2.71 13.66
N GLN A 122 -9.90 -1.61 14.08
CA GLN A 122 -11.26 -1.27 13.68
C GLN A 122 -11.38 -1.13 12.17
N TYR A 123 -10.43 -0.44 11.53
CA TYR A 123 -10.40 -0.34 10.08
C TYR A 123 -10.33 -1.72 9.40
N LEU A 124 -9.41 -2.58 9.83
CA LEU A 124 -9.22 -3.92 9.27
C LEU A 124 -10.46 -4.81 9.44
N ILE A 125 -11.13 -4.72 10.59
CA ILE A 125 -12.40 -5.42 10.86
C ILE A 125 -13.49 -4.92 9.92
N ASN A 126 -13.69 -3.60 9.85
CA ASN A 126 -14.76 -2.99 9.05
C ASN A 126 -14.57 -3.23 7.54
N ALA A 127 -13.31 -3.31 7.08
CA ALA A 127 -12.98 -3.61 5.69
C ALA A 127 -13.01 -5.13 5.36
N GLY A 128 -13.28 -6.00 6.34
CA GLY A 128 -13.33 -7.46 6.14
C GLY A 128 -11.96 -8.11 5.95
N TYR A 129 -10.90 -7.48 6.46
CA TYR A 129 -9.53 -7.98 6.45
C TYR A 129 -9.15 -8.74 7.71
N ASN A 130 -10.06 -8.86 8.69
CA ASN A 130 -9.84 -9.62 9.92
C ASN A 130 -9.71 -11.14 9.75
N LYS A 131 -9.62 -11.65 8.53
CA LYS A 131 -9.36 -13.06 8.21
C LYS A 131 -7.91 -13.35 7.86
N TYR A 132 -7.07 -12.31 7.84
CA TYR A 132 -5.65 -12.39 7.49
C TYR A 132 -4.79 -11.99 8.68
N ASP A 133 -3.61 -12.59 8.77
CA ASP A 133 -2.60 -12.21 9.74
C ASP A 133 -1.67 -11.14 9.14
N PHE A 134 -1.35 -10.11 9.92
CA PHE A 134 -0.53 -8.99 9.44
C PHE A 134 0.74 -8.80 10.26
N TRP A 135 1.89 -8.85 9.62
CA TRP A 135 3.15 -8.42 10.21
C TRP A 135 3.12 -6.95 10.60
N THR A 136 3.66 -6.68 11.79
CA THR A 136 3.90 -5.36 12.35
C THR A 136 5.42 -5.16 12.50
N SER A 137 5.88 -4.00 12.98
CA SER A 137 7.30 -3.77 13.27
C SER A 137 7.78 -4.36 14.59
N GLY A 138 6.90 -4.96 15.40
CA GLY A 138 7.28 -5.50 16.70
C GLY A 138 8.15 -6.73 16.57
N ASN A 139 9.23 -6.82 17.34
CA ASN A 139 10.00 -8.05 17.49
C ASN A 139 10.81 -8.05 18.81
N ARG A 140 11.37 -9.21 19.14
CA ARG A 140 12.36 -9.41 20.22
C ARG A 140 13.69 -10.00 19.71
N LEU A 141 14.00 -9.83 18.43
CA LEU A 141 15.21 -10.41 17.84
C LEU A 141 16.45 -9.70 18.37
N GLY A 142 17.37 -10.46 19.00
CA GLY A 142 18.59 -9.89 19.58
C GLY A 142 18.37 -9.10 20.88
N THR A 143 17.18 -9.18 21.48
CA THR A 143 16.84 -8.55 22.75
C THR A 143 15.91 -9.47 23.57
N ASP A 144 15.75 -9.21 24.86
CA ASP A 144 14.85 -9.92 25.77
C ASP A 144 13.48 -9.24 25.90
N MET A 145 13.35 -8.02 25.37
CA MET A 145 12.14 -7.21 25.42
C MET A 145 11.53 -7.01 24.02
N LEU A 146 10.21 -6.84 23.97
CA LEU A 146 9.54 -6.48 22.72
C LEU A 146 9.76 -5.01 22.41
N ILE A 147 10.25 -4.74 21.21
CA ILE A 147 10.52 -3.40 20.70
C ILE A 147 9.85 -3.19 19.36
N TRP A 148 9.44 -1.95 19.08
CA TRP A 148 9.00 -1.53 17.76
C TRP A 148 10.23 -1.21 16.92
N MET A 149 10.59 -2.06 15.96
CA MET A 149 11.79 -1.88 15.13
C MET A 149 11.82 -0.55 14.38
N SER A 150 10.65 -0.07 13.97
CA SER A 150 10.50 1.16 13.19
C SER A 150 10.74 2.42 14.01
N THR A 151 10.60 2.37 15.34
CA THR A 151 10.72 3.56 16.21
C THR A 151 11.76 3.39 17.31
N GLY A 152 12.24 2.17 17.54
CA GLY A 152 13.16 1.83 18.62
C GLY A 152 12.54 1.89 20.01
N LEU A 153 11.23 2.13 20.12
CA LEU A 153 10.55 2.24 21.40
C LEU A 153 10.12 0.88 21.95
N PRO A 154 10.17 0.68 23.27
CA PRO A 154 9.62 -0.51 23.91
C PRO A 154 8.11 -0.63 23.71
N PHE A 155 7.61 -1.86 23.78
CA PHE A 155 6.17 -2.11 23.90
C PHE A 155 5.63 -1.50 25.19
N ASN A 156 4.50 -0.81 25.09
CA ASN A 156 3.84 -0.24 26.26
C ASN A 156 3.06 -1.33 27.01
N ALA A 157 3.53 -1.62 28.23
CA ALA A 157 3.00 -2.65 29.11
C ALA A 157 1.53 -2.44 29.51
N THR A 158 1.02 -1.21 29.43
CA THR A 158 -0.37 -0.92 29.77
C THR A 158 -1.37 -1.43 28.74
N PHE A 159 -0.92 -1.79 27.53
CA PHE A 159 -1.79 -2.27 26.47
C PHE A 159 -2.04 -3.76 26.58
N ASP A 160 -3.28 -4.16 26.84
CA ASP A 160 -3.70 -5.56 26.89
C ASP A 160 -4.10 -6.09 25.50
N TYR A 161 -3.22 -5.91 24.50
CA TYR A 161 -3.43 -6.41 23.13
C TYR A 161 -2.63 -7.65 22.80
N MET A 162 -1.53 -7.88 23.52
CA MET A 162 -0.74 -9.09 23.35
C MET A 162 -1.49 -10.28 23.92
N LYS A 163 -1.61 -11.33 23.12
CA LYS A 163 -2.18 -12.60 23.53
C LYS A 163 -1.37 -13.15 24.70
N LYS A 164 -2.06 -13.40 25.81
CA LYS A 164 -1.46 -14.03 26.99
C LYS A 164 -1.41 -15.53 26.76
N ASN A 165 -0.22 -16.08 26.62
CA ASN A 165 -0.03 -17.53 26.65
C ASN A 165 0.12 -17.97 28.12
N PRO A 166 -0.65 -18.96 28.59
CA PRO A 166 -0.52 -19.45 29.97
C PRO A 166 0.89 -20.02 30.18
N GLY A 167 1.66 -19.39 31.08
CA GLY A 167 3.03 -19.78 31.42
C GLY A 167 4.14 -18.91 30.82
N GLU A 168 3.83 -17.98 29.90
CA GLU A 168 4.79 -17.01 29.38
C GLU A 168 4.49 -15.64 29.99
N GLU A 169 5.32 -15.22 30.95
CA GLU A 169 5.29 -13.82 31.39
C GLU A 169 5.66 -12.95 30.20
N MET A 170 4.73 -12.08 29.80
CA MET A 170 4.99 -11.05 28.80
C MET A 170 6.27 -10.31 29.18
N PRO A 171 7.30 -10.26 28.31
CA PRO A 171 8.45 -9.40 28.52
C PRO A 171 8.00 -7.94 28.40
N VAL A 172 7.36 -7.47 29.47
CA VAL A 172 7.10 -6.08 29.74
C VAL A 172 8.44 -5.38 29.78
N ALA A 173 8.51 -4.19 29.18
CA ALA A 173 9.70 -3.35 29.12
C ALA A 173 10.31 -3.15 30.52
N ARG A 174 11.22 -4.05 30.91
CA ARG A 174 12.20 -3.80 31.96
C ARG A 174 13.12 -2.72 31.41
N GLN A 175 13.57 -1.83 32.30
CA GLN A 175 14.53 -0.79 31.93
C GLN A 175 15.69 -1.43 31.15
N LEU A 176 16.10 -0.79 30.05
CA LEU A 176 17.15 -1.18 29.09
C LEU A 176 18.51 -1.55 29.71
N GLY A 177 18.67 -1.46 31.04
CA GLY A 177 19.89 -1.73 31.79
C GLY A 177 20.07 -3.16 32.32
N ALA A 178 19.10 -4.06 32.12
CA ALA A 178 19.19 -5.46 32.58
C ALA A 178 18.86 -6.44 31.45
N VAL A 179 19.56 -6.32 30.32
CA VAL A 179 19.43 -7.23 29.18
C VAL A 179 20.16 -8.53 29.52
N GLU A 180 19.44 -9.51 30.07
CA GLU A 180 19.92 -10.89 30.00
C GLU A 180 19.65 -11.39 28.58
N GLN A 181 20.69 -11.82 27.86
CA GLN A 181 20.50 -12.47 26.56
C GLN A 181 19.74 -13.78 26.78
N ARG A 182 18.42 -13.74 26.67
CA ARG A 182 17.60 -14.96 26.67
C ARG A 182 18.01 -15.78 25.45
N LYS A 183 18.41 -17.03 25.71
CA LYS A 183 18.89 -18.01 24.72
C LYS A 183 17.83 -18.38 23.66
N ASP A 184 16.59 -17.99 23.90
CA ASP A 184 15.40 -18.39 23.14
C ASP A 184 14.79 -17.25 22.31
N SER A 185 15.43 -16.07 22.24
CA SER A 185 15.04 -14.94 21.36
C SER A 185 15.37 -15.20 19.88
N GLY A 186 15.10 -16.42 19.41
CA GLY A 186 15.33 -16.86 18.04
C GLY A 186 14.25 -16.37 17.06
N ALA A 187 14.50 -16.58 15.78
CA ALA A 187 13.56 -16.23 14.71
C ALA A 187 12.21 -16.98 14.83
N SER A 188 12.20 -18.16 15.44
CA SER A 188 11.02 -19.05 15.52
C SER A 188 9.84 -18.52 16.35
N SER A 189 10.08 -17.54 17.22
CA SER A 189 9.04 -16.84 17.97
C SER A 189 9.53 -15.44 18.33
N GLY A 190 9.95 -14.71 17.31
CA GLY A 190 10.61 -13.42 17.48
C GLY A 190 9.77 -12.23 17.05
N CYS A 191 8.76 -12.42 16.19
CA CYS A 191 8.14 -11.33 15.43
C CYS A 191 6.66 -11.18 15.74
N VAL A 192 6.21 -9.93 15.84
CA VAL A 192 4.85 -9.58 16.26
C VAL A 192 3.95 -9.37 15.05
N LEU A 193 2.76 -9.96 15.11
CA LEU A 193 1.71 -9.82 14.11
C LEU A 193 0.35 -9.52 14.75
N LEU A 194 -0.56 -8.94 13.97
CA LEU A 194 -1.99 -8.92 14.26
C LEU A 194 -2.59 -10.24 13.79
N ARG A 195 -3.13 -11.04 14.71
CA ARG A 195 -3.64 -12.39 14.41
C ARG A 195 -5.13 -12.36 14.11
N ALA A 196 -5.56 -12.98 13.03
CA ALA A 196 -6.98 -13.23 12.78
C ALA A 196 -7.58 -14.22 13.81
N PRO A 197 -8.86 -14.10 14.21
CA PRO A 197 -9.86 -13.17 13.67
C PRO A 197 -10.06 -11.86 14.45
N ASP A 198 -9.49 -11.77 15.65
CA ASP A 198 -9.69 -10.70 16.61
C ASP A 198 -8.62 -9.59 16.54
N LEU A 199 -7.60 -9.80 15.71
CA LEU A 199 -6.45 -8.92 15.52
C LEU A 199 -5.65 -8.67 16.80
N GLN A 200 -5.75 -9.59 17.77
CA GLN A 200 -4.87 -9.58 18.94
C GLN A 200 -3.43 -9.74 18.48
N TRP A 201 -2.54 -9.05 19.17
CA TRP A 201 -1.13 -9.10 18.87
C TRP A 201 -0.58 -10.46 19.34
N ASP A 202 0.20 -11.12 18.52
CA ASP A 202 0.86 -12.35 18.90
C ASP A 202 2.27 -12.44 18.34
N ILE A 203 3.07 -13.34 18.89
CA ILE A 203 4.42 -13.63 18.45
C ILE A 203 4.42 -14.89 17.61
N ASN A 204 5.15 -14.87 16.50
CA ASN A 204 5.27 -16.03 15.62
C ASN A 204 6.66 -16.11 14.97
N ASP A 205 6.89 -17.19 14.22
CA ASP A 205 8.10 -17.39 13.44
C ASP A 205 8.25 -16.28 12.39
N CYS A 206 9.34 -15.53 12.49
CA CYS A 206 9.68 -14.42 11.59
C CYS A 206 9.85 -14.86 10.12
N THR A 207 10.07 -16.15 9.88
CA THR A 207 10.23 -16.73 8.54
C THR A 207 8.91 -17.07 7.87
N ASP A 208 7.80 -17.06 8.62
CA ASP A 208 6.46 -17.31 8.08
C ASP A 208 6.02 -16.22 7.11
N ILE A 209 5.35 -16.65 6.04
CA ILE A 209 4.84 -15.77 5.01
C ILE A 209 3.45 -15.28 5.39
N LYS A 210 3.28 -13.96 5.52
CA LYS A 210 2.01 -13.33 5.89
C LYS A 210 1.83 -11.99 5.17
N ASP A 211 0.65 -11.42 5.31
CA ASP A 211 0.41 -10.03 4.97
C ASP A 211 1.15 -9.09 5.92
N PHE A 212 1.22 -7.82 5.57
CA PHE A 212 1.94 -6.84 6.37
C PHE A 212 1.34 -5.45 6.23
N ILE A 213 1.61 -4.62 7.23
CA ILE A 213 1.15 -3.24 7.28
C ILE A 213 2.37 -2.34 7.35
N CYS A 214 2.47 -1.43 6.39
CA CYS A 214 3.42 -0.33 6.44
C CYS A 214 2.72 0.95 6.91
N GLU A 215 3.48 1.80 7.57
CA GLU A 215 3.07 3.15 7.99
C GLU A 215 4.05 4.20 7.47
N GLN A 216 3.61 5.45 7.44
CA GLN A 216 4.44 6.59 7.12
C GLN A 216 5.66 6.69 8.03
N THR A 217 6.85 6.74 7.44
CA THR A 217 8.08 6.97 8.19
C THR A 217 8.05 8.36 8.83
N ARG A 218 8.29 8.42 10.14
CA ARG A 218 8.48 9.69 10.83
C ARG A 218 9.79 10.33 10.37
N CYS A 219 9.71 11.52 9.81
CA CYS A 219 10.88 12.33 9.49
C CYS A 219 11.43 12.92 10.80
N TYR A 220 12.29 12.18 11.49
CA TYR A 220 13.02 12.73 12.62
C TYR A 220 14.08 13.69 12.09
N TYR A 221 13.91 14.98 12.37
CA TYR A 221 14.94 15.99 12.11
C TYR A 221 16.03 15.87 13.16
N TYR A 222 16.95 14.93 12.97
CA TYR A 222 18.15 14.84 13.79
C TYR A 222 19.20 15.81 13.24
N ASN A 223 19.66 16.73 14.09
CA ASN A 223 20.75 17.62 13.76
C ASN A 223 22.08 16.87 13.97
N TYR A 224 22.43 16.03 13.00
CA TYR A 224 23.71 15.33 13.00
C TYR A 224 24.83 16.32 12.66
N GLY A 225 25.74 16.56 13.61
CA GLY A 225 27.02 17.20 13.31
C GLY A 225 27.86 16.26 12.45
N SER A 226 28.27 16.68 11.27
CA SER A 226 29.19 15.90 10.44
C SER A 226 30.62 16.05 10.96
N ILE A 227 31.29 14.94 11.23
CA ILE A 227 32.75 14.93 11.40
C ILE A 227 33.34 14.82 9.99
N PRO A 228 34.13 15.81 9.52
CA PRO A 228 34.76 15.71 8.22
C PRO A 228 35.78 14.58 8.23
N VAL A 229 35.53 13.52 7.44
CA VAL A 229 36.51 12.47 7.19
C VAL A 229 37.27 12.80 5.91
N SER A 230 38.58 12.98 6.03
CA SER A 230 39.47 13.19 4.88
C SER A 230 39.69 11.85 4.17
N SER A 231 39.36 11.80 2.87
CA SER A 231 39.62 10.64 2.00
C SER A 231 41.10 10.36 1.75
N ALA A 232 42.02 11.16 2.29
CA ALA A 232 43.47 11.02 2.13
C ALA A 232 44.18 10.24 3.26
N GLN A 233 43.43 9.58 4.17
CA GLN A 233 44.02 8.61 5.11
C GLN A 233 43.67 7.20 4.66
N GLY A 234 44.48 6.67 3.74
CA GLY A 234 44.42 5.32 3.21
C GLY A 234 45.67 5.01 2.42
#